data_AF-A0A661JCI2-F1
#
_entry.id   AF-A0A661JCI2-F1
#
_cell.length_a   1.000
_cell.length_b   1.000
_cell.length_c   1.000
_cell.angle_alpha   90.00
_cell.angle_beta   90.00
_cell.angle_gamma   90.00
#
_symmetry.space_group_name_H-M   'P 1'
#
loop_
_entity.id
_entity.type
_entity.pdbx_description
1 polymer ?
#
loop_
_entity_poly.entity_id
_entity_poly.type
_entity_poly.pdbx_seq_one_letter_code
_entity_poly.pdbx_strand_id
1 'polypeptide(L)'
;QTYWSTGTTGRPTFMGVSYKEAHYWVDVVCRCLFSNGLRKGDLFHHATQLSSFAGGYLYLWAAQRIGANIIPAGAGNTERHIWLISTLKPRFLKILPSYANYMAEVAYKMGVDLSSSAVKKIHFSAEPSPPELRKEIERKWGAETFDNYGLSDLGQPQAYECEMHDGLHVIPDWCYTEIIDPNTKQPIWEPDKEGVLVYTNLVRRAMPIIRFWTNDVASWKSFEPCKCGRLTPRINPVSRRVDDTIKIKGVNFWPDSVWRVLGGQPELSGRYRVIVSTRENKDHLKIVVELKDKVGQIDRQKLVDTLKSKFKAVLFIKVDEIEILHFGALEAAEHKEKRVLDLRKKKEVEK
;
A
#
# COMPACT_ATOMS: atom_id res chain seq x y z
N GLN A 1 16.04 19.81 4.21
CA GLN A 1 15.71 18.51 4.82
C GLN A 1 16.25 17.42 3.90
N THR A 2 16.71 16.30 4.44
CA THR A 2 17.22 15.18 3.64
C THR A 2 16.52 13.90 4.06
N TYR A 3 15.86 13.25 3.11
CA TYR A 3 15.22 11.94 3.28
C TYR A 3 16.04 10.88 2.57
N TRP A 4 15.87 9.61 2.92
CA TRP A 4 16.55 8.52 2.23
C TRP A 4 15.74 7.22 2.23
N SER A 5 15.89 6.44 1.16
CA SER A 5 15.31 5.11 1.08
C SER A 5 15.98 4.15 2.05
N THR A 6 15.25 3.13 2.52
CA THR A 6 15.75 2.16 3.51
C THR A 6 16.75 1.14 2.93
N GLY A 7 17.03 1.19 1.62
CA GLY A 7 18.16 0.48 1.00
C GLY A 7 18.21 -1.02 1.27
N THR A 8 17.15 -1.77 0.94
CA THR A 8 17.09 -3.21 1.31
C THR A 8 17.99 -4.13 0.49
N THR A 9 18.68 -3.64 -0.55
CA THR A 9 19.56 -4.42 -1.45
C THR A 9 20.75 -3.62 -2.01
N GLY A 10 20.97 -2.36 -1.60
CA GLY A 10 21.99 -1.48 -2.20
C GLY A 10 22.16 -0.14 -1.47
N ARG A 11 22.88 0.80 -2.08
CA ARG A 11 23.08 2.16 -1.52
C ARG A 11 21.75 2.92 -1.46
N PRO A 12 21.44 3.61 -0.35
CA PRO A 12 20.23 4.39 -0.23
C PRO A 12 20.21 5.56 -1.22
N THR A 13 19.03 5.89 -1.73
CA THR A 13 18.82 7.08 -2.55
C THR A 13 18.50 8.24 -1.63
N PHE A 14 19.28 9.32 -1.71
CA PHE A 14 19.05 10.54 -0.94
C PHE A 14 18.14 11.50 -1.69
N MET A 15 17.28 12.18 -0.94
CA MET A 15 16.34 13.16 -1.46
C MET A 15 16.52 14.47 -0.71
N GLY A 16 17.19 15.42 -1.37
CA GLY A 16 17.35 16.79 -0.87
C GLY A 16 16.08 17.59 -1.10
N VAL A 17 15.61 18.29 -0.07
CA VAL A 17 14.41 19.14 -0.12
C VAL A 17 14.77 20.50 0.49
N SER A 18 14.64 21.56 -0.29
CA SER A 18 14.83 22.93 0.21
C SER A 18 13.72 23.31 1.19
N TYR A 19 13.93 24.36 1.99
CA TYR A 19 12.92 24.86 2.91
C TYR A 19 11.59 25.17 2.18
N LYS A 20 11.66 25.88 1.06
CA LYS A 20 10.49 26.27 0.27
C LYS A 20 9.74 25.06 -0.30
N GLU A 21 10.48 24.08 -0.81
CA GLU A 21 9.89 22.83 -1.34
C GLU A 21 9.21 22.00 -0.26
N ALA A 22 9.76 21.96 0.95
CA ALA A 22 9.13 21.26 2.07
C ALA A 22 7.76 21.87 2.39
N HIS A 23 7.62 23.21 2.29
CA HIS A 23 6.34 23.87 2.46
C HIS A 23 5.34 23.53 1.34
N TYR A 24 5.77 23.51 0.08
CA TYR A 24 4.91 23.11 -1.03
C TYR A 24 4.46 21.66 -0.92
N TRP A 25 5.36 20.77 -0.53
CA TRP A 25 5.04 19.37 -0.28
C TRP A 25 3.97 19.26 0.81
N VAL A 26 4.11 19.99 1.92
CA VAL A 26 3.09 20.03 2.98
C VAL A 26 1.75 20.56 2.46
N ASP A 27 1.72 21.56 1.58
CA ASP A 27 0.46 22.08 1.01
C ASP A 27 -0.27 21.02 0.18
N VAL A 28 0.47 20.18 -0.56
CA VAL A 28 -0.11 19.06 -1.32
C VAL A 28 -0.68 17.98 -0.39
N VAL A 29 0.03 17.66 0.70
CA VAL A 29 -0.50 16.73 1.71
C VAL A 29 -1.71 17.34 2.43
N CYS A 30 -1.72 18.64 2.70
CA CYS A 30 -2.88 19.35 3.24
C CYS A 30 -4.08 19.21 2.31
N ARG A 31 -3.89 19.41 1.00
CA ARG A 31 -4.95 19.24 0.00
C ARG A 31 -5.56 17.84 0.08
N CYS A 32 -4.75 16.79 0.15
CA CYS A 32 -5.22 15.41 0.31
C CYS A 32 -6.05 15.23 1.60
N LEU A 33 -5.49 15.57 2.76
CA LEU A 33 -6.18 15.38 4.05
C LEU A 33 -7.45 16.22 4.16
N PHE A 34 -7.40 17.47 3.72
CA PHE A 34 -8.54 18.38 3.71
C PHE A 34 -9.64 17.90 2.74
N SER A 35 -9.26 17.36 1.59
CA SER A 35 -10.23 16.76 0.64
C SER A 35 -11.04 15.64 1.28
N ASN A 36 -10.39 14.83 2.12
CA ASN A 36 -11.05 13.70 2.78
C ASN A 36 -11.72 14.11 4.10
N GLY A 37 -11.79 15.41 4.40
CA GLY A 37 -12.60 15.96 5.48
C GLY A 37 -11.84 16.31 6.75
N LEU A 38 -10.50 16.24 6.80
CA LEU A 38 -9.74 16.70 7.97
C LEU A 38 -9.90 18.21 8.13
N ARG A 39 -10.27 18.67 9.33
CA ARG A 39 -10.50 20.08 9.65
C ARG A 39 -9.79 20.47 10.94
N LYS A 40 -9.77 21.78 11.20
CA LYS A 40 -9.28 22.35 12.45
C LYS A 40 -9.99 21.72 13.65
N GLY A 41 -9.22 21.34 14.67
CA GLY A 41 -9.75 20.72 15.89
C GLY A 41 -9.92 19.21 15.83
N ASP A 42 -9.94 18.59 14.64
CA ASP A 42 -9.93 17.12 14.53
C ASP A 42 -8.67 16.54 15.17
N LEU A 43 -8.76 15.29 15.63
CA LEU A 43 -7.63 14.55 16.17
C LEU A 43 -7.13 13.52 15.15
N PHE A 44 -5.87 13.68 14.75
CA PHE A 44 -5.20 12.92 13.70
C PHE A 44 -4.14 11.99 14.31
N HIS A 45 -4.41 10.69 14.30
CA HIS A 45 -3.49 9.67 14.78
C HIS A 45 -2.58 9.17 13.67
N HIS A 46 -1.28 9.26 13.88
CA HIS A 46 -0.29 8.83 12.91
C HIS A 46 0.47 7.61 13.43
N ALA A 47 0.29 6.49 12.74
CA ALA A 47 0.81 5.17 13.08
C ALA A 47 1.80 4.64 12.03
N THR A 48 2.62 5.51 11.43
CA THR A 48 3.70 5.09 10.52
C THR A 48 5.05 5.64 10.97
N GLN A 49 6.13 5.10 10.40
CA GLN A 49 7.50 5.40 10.85
C GLN A 49 7.84 6.89 10.74
N LEU A 50 8.35 7.46 11.82
CA LEU A 50 8.81 8.86 11.92
C LEU A 50 10.35 8.91 11.87
N SER A 51 10.94 8.50 10.75
CA SER A 51 12.39 8.55 10.55
C SER A 51 12.75 9.16 9.18
N SER A 52 13.70 8.60 8.45
CA SER A 52 14.09 8.98 7.09
C SER A 52 12.98 8.85 6.05
N PHE A 53 11.89 8.18 6.41
CA PHE A 53 10.71 8.03 5.59
C PHE A 53 9.91 9.35 5.55
N ALA A 54 9.88 10.00 4.37
CA ALA A 54 9.22 11.28 4.19
C ALA A 54 7.71 11.25 4.52
N GLY A 55 7.06 10.10 4.37
CA GLY A 55 5.61 9.95 4.63
C GLY A 55 5.23 9.95 6.12
N GLY A 56 6.22 10.02 7.01
CA GLY A 56 6.02 10.19 8.44
C GLY A 56 5.73 11.66 8.80
N TYR A 57 6.81 12.43 8.95
CA TYR A 57 6.79 13.80 9.47
C TYR A 57 5.91 14.76 8.66
N LEU A 58 5.84 14.61 7.34
CA LEU A 58 5.11 15.54 6.48
C LEU A 58 3.60 15.47 6.67
N TYR A 59 3.03 14.29 6.97
CA TYR A 59 1.61 14.15 7.27
C TYR A 59 1.25 14.79 8.61
N LEU A 60 2.12 14.68 9.61
CA LEU A 60 1.94 15.38 10.89
C LEU A 60 2.00 16.89 10.70
N TRP A 61 2.98 17.39 9.94
CA TRP A 61 3.09 18.82 9.65
C TRP A 61 1.89 19.34 8.86
N ALA A 62 1.38 18.57 7.90
CA ALA A 62 0.17 18.92 7.15
C ALA A 62 -1.08 18.97 8.04
N ALA A 63 -1.27 17.97 8.90
CA ALA A 63 -2.36 17.96 9.87
C ALA A 63 -2.30 19.19 10.80
N GLN A 64 -1.11 19.52 11.32
CA GLN A 64 -0.91 20.73 12.12
C GLN A 64 -1.18 22.01 11.33
N ARG A 65 -0.76 22.09 10.06
CA ARG A 65 -1.02 23.25 9.19
C ARG A 65 -2.51 23.46 8.93
N ILE A 66 -3.29 22.38 8.80
CA ILE A 66 -4.77 22.43 8.75
C ILE A 66 -5.36 22.92 10.08
N GLY A 67 -4.62 22.82 11.18
CA GLY A 67 -5.09 23.13 12.53
C GLY A 67 -5.68 21.93 13.28
N ALA A 68 -5.41 20.71 12.82
CA ALA A 68 -5.77 19.48 13.53
C ALA A 68 -4.79 19.24 14.69
N ASN A 69 -5.29 18.61 15.74
CA ASN A 69 -4.49 18.08 16.83
C ASN A 69 -3.84 16.76 16.36
N ILE A 70 -2.57 16.54 16.68
CA ILE A 70 -1.84 15.35 16.22
C ILE A 70 -1.50 14.40 17.36
N ILE A 71 -1.57 13.09 17.10
CA ILE A 71 -0.99 12.03 17.92
C ILE A 71 0.16 11.42 17.12
N PRO A 72 1.41 11.88 17.32
CA PRO A 72 2.58 11.40 16.57
C PRO A 72 3.11 10.09 17.16
N ALA A 73 2.32 9.03 17.10
CA ALA A 73 2.62 7.78 17.81
C ALA A 73 3.75 6.95 17.14
N GLY A 74 4.02 7.16 15.85
CA GLY A 74 5.09 6.45 15.15
C GLY A 74 4.68 5.04 14.71
N ALA A 75 5.65 4.16 14.45
CA ALA A 75 5.38 2.77 14.13
C ALA A 75 5.69 1.85 15.32
N GLY A 76 5.03 0.71 15.37
CA GLY A 76 5.21 -0.33 16.39
C GLY A 76 4.53 -0.01 17.71
N ASN A 77 4.75 -0.85 18.73
CA ASN A 77 4.03 -0.78 20.01
C ASN A 77 2.51 -0.75 19.82
N THR A 78 2.02 -1.79 19.14
CA THR A 78 0.63 -1.91 18.69
C THR A 78 -0.38 -1.80 19.83
N GLU A 79 -0.11 -2.38 21.00
CA GLU A 79 -0.97 -2.27 22.19
C GLU A 79 -1.12 -0.81 22.66
N ARG A 80 -0.05 -0.02 22.60
CA ARG A 80 -0.10 1.41 22.93
C ARG A 80 -0.92 2.19 21.91
N HIS A 81 -0.86 1.86 20.63
CA HIS A 81 -1.74 2.49 19.64
C HIS A 81 -3.21 2.21 19.94
N ILE A 82 -3.55 0.97 20.28
CA ILE A 82 -4.94 0.58 20.65
C ILE A 82 -5.39 1.35 21.89
N TRP A 83 -4.54 1.42 22.92
CA TRP A 83 -4.84 2.23 24.12
C TRP A 83 -5.03 3.71 23.80
N LEU A 84 -4.16 4.31 22.97
CA LEU A 84 -4.27 5.71 22.53
C LEU A 84 -5.57 5.96 21.75
N ILE A 85 -5.94 5.05 20.84
CA ILE A 85 -7.16 5.16 20.04
C ILE A 85 -8.40 5.10 20.94
N SER A 86 -8.43 4.16 21.89
CA SER A 86 -9.53 4.03 22.85
C SER A 86 -9.64 5.23 23.80
N THR A 87 -8.50 5.79 24.22
CA THR A 87 -8.42 6.88 25.20
C THR A 87 -8.70 8.24 24.57
N LEU A 88 -7.99 8.56 23.49
CA LEU A 88 -7.99 9.88 22.87
C LEU A 88 -9.07 10.01 21.78
N LYS A 89 -9.62 8.90 21.30
CA LYS A 89 -10.74 8.85 20.34
C LYS A 89 -10.46 9.66 19.05
N PRO A 90 -9.34 9.41 18.34
CA PRO A 90 -9.04 10.10 17.09
C PRO A 90 -10.04 9.74 16.00
N ARG A 91 -10.46 10.72 15.20
CA ARG A 91 -11.34 10.51 14.04
C ARG A 91 -10.58 10.03 12.81
N PHE A 92 -9.33 10.47 12.67
CA PHE A 92 -8.49 10.19 11.51
C PHE A 92 -7.29 9.33 11.90
N LEU A 93 -6.96 8.36 11.05
CA LEU A 93 -5.83 7.46 11.21
C LEU A 93 -4.98 7.43 9.94
N LYS A 94 -3.67 7.66 10.07
CA LYS A 94 -2.67 7.39 9.03
C LYS A 94 -1.90 6.13 9.37
N ILE A 95 -1.99 5.12 8.50
CA ILE A 95 -1.42 3.78 8.75
C ILE A 95 -1.16 3.05 7.43
N LEU A 96 -0.34 2.00 7.44
CA LEU A 96 -0.20 1.09 6.29
C LEU A 96 -1.39 0.11 6.24
N PRO A 97 -1.86 -0.33 5.06
CA PRO A 97 -2.91 -1.34 4.94
C PRO A 97 -2.62 -2.61 5.74
N SER A 98 -1.42 -3.19 5.60
CA SER A 98 -1.01 -4.39 6.36
C SER A 98 -1.05 -4.15 7.87
N TYR A 99 -0.56 -3.00 8.32
CA TYR A 99 -0.50 -2.66 9.73
C TYR A 99 -1.88 -2.38 10.34
N ALA A 100 -2.79 -1.76 9.58
CA ALA A 100 -4.18 -1.61 10.00
C ALA A 100 -4.86 -2.96 10.22
N ASN A 101 -4.61 -3.93 9.34
CA ASN A 101 -5.14 -5.28 9.49
C ASN A 101 -4.55 -5.99 10.72
N TYR A 102 -3.24 -5.89 10.94
CA TYR A 102 -2.58 -6.45 12.13
C TYR A 102 -3.07 -5.81 13.43
N MET A 103 -3.16 -4.48 13.49
CA MET A 103 -3.62 -3.76 14.67
C MET A 103 -5.05 -4.15 15.06
N ALA A 104 -5.93 -4.42 14.08
CA ALA A 104 -7.26 -4.93 14.36
C ALA A 104 -7.26 -6.34 14.98
N GLU A 105 -6.34 -7.22 14.56
CA GLU A 105 -6.18 -8.54 15.19
C GLU A 105 -5.64 -8.44 16.62
N VAL A 106 -4.68 -7.55 16.87
CA VAL A 106 -4.16 -7.31 18.22
C VAL A 106 -5.25 -6.75 19.12
N ALA A 107 -6.03 -5.77 18.62
CA ALA A 107 -7.16 -5.21 19.36
C ALA A 107 -8.18 -6.29 19.73
N TYR A 108 -8.53 -7.17 18.79
CA TYR A 108 -9.42 -8.30 19.06
C TYR A 108 -8.85 -9.24 20.14
N LYS A 109 -7.55 -9.56 20.11
CA LYS A 109 -6.89 -10.35 21.18
C LYS A 109 -6.91 -9.65 22.55
N MET A 110 -6.87 -8.32 22.55
CA MET A 110 -6.99 -7.49 23.76
C MET A 110 -8.45 -7.30 24.22
N GLY A 111 -9.43 -7.86 23.51
CA GLY A 111 -10.86 -7.65 23.80
C GLY A 111 -11.37 -6.26 23.44
N VAL A 112 -10.67 -5.53 22.57
CA VAL A 112 -11.06 -4.20 22.08
C VAL A 112 -11.67 -4.32 20.69
N ASP A 113 -12.91 -3.85 20.54
CA ASP A 113 -13.58 -3.74 19.25
C ASP A 113 -13.26 -2.41 18.57
N LEU A 114 -12.45 -2.44 17.50
CA LEU A 114 -12.12 -1.23 16.74
C LEU A 114 -13.27 -0.74 15.85
N SER A 115 -14.25 -1.59 15.53
CA SER A 115 -15.38 -1.20 14.68
C SER A 115 -16.28 -0.15 15.34
N SER A 116 -16.30 -0.13 16.68
CA SER A 116 -16.97 0.88 17.50
C SER A 116 -16.06 2.03 17.94
N SER A 117 -14.81 2.08 17.46
CA SER A 117 -13.89 3.17 17.78
C SER A 117 -14.32 4.51 17.15
N ALA A 118 -13.70 5.59 17.62
CA ALA A 118 -13.92 6.94 17.06
C ALA A 118 -13.28 7.14 15.67
N VAL A 119 -12.42 6.21 15.23
CA VAL A 119 -11.80 6.28 13.90
C VAL A 119 -12.90 6.13 12.86
N LYS A 120 -12.96 7.07 11.92
CA LYS A 120 -13.92 7.06 10.80
C LYS A 120 -13.26 7.15 9.44
N LYS A 121 -12.01 7.63 9.38
CA LYS A 121 -11.26 7.79 8.13
C LYS A 121 -9.83 7.29 8.29
N ILE A 122 -9.45 6.34 7.45
CA ILE A 122 -8.14 5.70 7.46
C ILE A 122 -7.42 6.00 6.16
N HIS A 123 -6.24 6.62 6.23
CA HIS A 123 -5.44 6.98 5.06
C HIS A 123 -4.29 6.00 4.86
N PHE A 124 -4.30 5.28 3.74
CA PHE A 124 -3.23 4.39 3.32
C PHE A 124 -2.20 5.10 2.44
N SER A 125 -1.00 4.52 2.38
CA SER A 125 0.09 4.86 1.44
C SER A 125 1.17 3.78 1.52
N ALA A 126 2.16 3.85 0.64
CA ALA A 126 3.40 3.06 0.64
C ALA A 126 3.26 1.55 0.39
N GLU A 127 2.05 0.99 0.45
CA GLU A 127 1.71 -0.37 0.07
C GLU A 127 0.46 -0.39 -0.80
N PRO A 128 0.38 -1.33 -1.76
CA PRO A 128 -0.87 -1.61 -2.45
C PRO A 128 -1.99 -1.96 -1.48
N SER A 129 -3.17 -1.43 -1.73
CA SER A 129 -4.39 -1.67 -0.94
C SER A 129 -5.47 -2.32 -1.82
N PRO A 130 -5.34 -3.62 -2.15
CA PRO A 130 -6.30 -4.29 -3.01
C PRO A 130 -7.73 -4.23 -2.43
N PRO A 131 -8.79 -4.20 -3.26
CA PRO A 131 -10.16 -4.02 -2.81
C PRO A 131 -10.60 -4.98 -1.72
N GLU A 132 -10.16 -6.23 -1.77
CA GLU A 132 -10.51 -7.27 -0.79
C GLU A 132 -9.92 -6.97 0.60
N LEU A 133 -8.64 -6.57 0.64
CA LEU A 133 -7.97 -6.16 1.89
C LEU A 133 -8.63 -4.89 2.46
N ARG A 134 -8.96 -3.92 1.60
CA ARG A 134 -9.62 -2.69 2.02
C ARG A 134 -10.97 -2.98 2.67
N LYS A 135 -11.83 -3.77 2.02
CA LYS A 135 -13.13 -4.19 2.58
C LYS A 135 -12.98 -4.91 3.92
N GLU A 136 -11.95 -5.74 4.06
CA GLU A 136 -11.68 -6.40 5.34
C GLU A 136 -11.30 -5.42 6.45
N ILE A 137 -10.43 -4.44 6.13
CA ILE A 137 -10.04 -3.39 7.07
C ILE A 137 -11.25 -2.51 7.43
N GLU A 138 -12.02 -2.05 6.45
CA GLU A 138 -13.23 -1.23 6.65
C GLU A 138 -14.22 -1.92 7.58
N ARG A 139 -14.43 -3.24 7.42
CA ARG A 139 -15.26 -4.04 8.32
C ARG A 139 -14.70 -4.13 9.73
N LYS A 140 -13.39 -4.39 9.88
CA LYS A 140 -12.73 -4.53 11.20
C LYS A 140 -12.67 -3.21 11.97
N TRP A 141 -12.61 -2.09 11.25
CA TRP A 141 -12.45 -0.75 11.82
C TRP A 141 -13.72 0.10 11.85
N GLY A 142 -14.78 -0.29 11.13
CA GLY A 142 -16.00 0.52 11.03
C GLY A 142 -15.71 1.92 10.46
N ALA A 143 -14.75 2.01 9.53
CA ALA A 143 -14.18 3.27 9.03
C ALA A 143 -13.97 3.22 7.52
N GLU A 144 -14.11 4.36 6.86
CA GLU A 144 -13.85 4.57 5.44
C GLU A 144 -12.33 4.61 5.17
N THR A 145 -11.85 3.93 4.13
CA THR A 145 -10.43 3.92 3.78
C THR A 145 -10.14 4.79 2.57
N PHE A 146 -8.97 5.44 2.53
CA PHE A 146 -8.54 6.30 1.43
C PHE A 146 -7.13 5.94 0.98
N ASP A 147 -6.95 5.65 -0.30
CA ASP A 147 -5.65 5.37 -0.88
C ASP A 147 -4.94 6.65 -1.35
N ASN A 148 -3.63 6.69 -1.16
CA ASN A 148 -2.77 7.80 -1.56
C ASN A 148 -1.51 7.24 -2.17
N TYR A 149 -1.34 7.48 -3.46
CA TYR A 149 -0.18 7.05 -4.20
C TYR A 149 0.90 8.11 -4.14
N GLY A 150 2.12 7.69 -3.80
CA GLY A 150 3.26 8.50 -4.15
C GLY A 150 4.64 7.97 -3.80
N LEU A 151 5.62 8.72 -4.29
CA LEU A 151 7.04 8.44 -4.26
C LEU A 151 7.76 9.60 -3.58
N SER A 152 8.64 9.27 -2.63
CA SER A 152 9.41 10.28 -1.91
C SER A 152 10.36 11.04 -2.84
N ASP A 153 10.85 10.38 -3.88
CA ASP A 153 11.70 10.95 -4.94
C ASP A 153 11.06 12.16 -5.61
N LEU A 154 9.73 12.22 -5.68
CA LEU A 154 8.97 13.27 -6.38
C LEU A 154 8.18 14.16 -5.43
N GLY A 155 8.33 13.95 -4.12
CA GLY A 155 7.56 14.59 -3.06
C GLY A 155 6.07 14.19 -3.04
N GLN A 156 5.70 13.18 -2.26
CA GLN A 156 4.36 12.56 -2.28
C GLN A 156 3.21 13.34 -1.61
N PRO A 157 1.93 13.16 -1.96
CA PRO A 157 1.41 12.24 -2.96
C PRO A 157 1.50 12.82 -4.38
N GLN A 158 1.49 11.93 -5.37
CA GLN A 158 1.26 12.29 -6.78
C GLN A 158 -0.19 12.08 -7.19
N ALA A 159 -0.92 11.20 -6.49
CA ALA A 159 -2.35 11.03 -6.64
C ALA A 159 -3.03 10.63 -5.32
N TYR A 160 -4.29 11.01 -5.13
CA TYR A 160 -5.05 10.67 -3.92
C TYR A 160 -6.52 10.37 -4.22
N GLU A 161 -7.12 9.49 -3.44
CA GLU A 161 -8.53 9.13 -3.53
C GLU A 161 -9.43 10.19 -2.87
N CYS A 162 -10.59 10.43 -3.46
CA CYS A 162 -11.66 11.22 -2.85
C CYS A 162 -12.78 10.31 -2.30
N GLU A 163 -13.80 10.90 -1.68
CA GLU A 163 -14.97 10.23 -1.10
C GLU A 163 -15.82 9.41 -2.09
N MET A 164 -15.59 9.58 -3.40
CA MET A 164 -16.30 8.82 -4.42
C MET A 164 -15.72 7.42 -4.65
N HIS A 165 -14.52 7.12 -4.14
CA HIS A 165 -13.83 5.84 -4.32
C HIS A 165 -13.74 5.37 -5.79
N ASP A 166 -13.64 6.32 -6.73
CA ASP A 166 -13.62 6.07 -8.17
C ASP A 166 -12.32 6.59 -8.80
N GLY A 167 -11.22 5.95 -8.43
CA GLY A 167 -9.86 6.29 -8.88
C GLY A 167 -9.17 7.37 -8.04
N LEU A 168 -7.87 7.53 -8.29
CA LEU A 168 -7.01 8.50 -7.61
C LEU A 168 -6.87 9.76 -8.46
N HIS A 169 -7.24 10.92 -7.92
CA HIS A 169 -7.02 12.21 -8.56
C HIS A 169 -5.53 12.51 -8.69
N VAL A 170 -5.07 12.75 -9.91
CA VAL A 170 -3.72 13.28 -10.14
C VAL A 170 -3.64 14.75 -9.70
N ILE A 171 -2.42 15.20 -9.40
CA ILE A 171 -2.14 16.55 -8.90
C ILE A 171 -1.32 17.31 -9.96
N PRO A 172 -1.96 17.84 -11.02
CA PRO A 172 -1.25 18.30 -12.23
C PRO A 172 -0.41 19.57 -12.00
N ASP A 173 -0.72 20.36 -10.98
CA ASP A 173 0.05 21.53 -10.56
C ASP A 173 1.27 21.17 -9.69
N TRP A 174 1.40 19.91 -9.30
CA TRP A 174 2.51 19.39 -8.50
C TRP A 174 3.45 18.51 -9.35
N CYS A 175 2.88 17.50 -10.01
CA CYS A 175 3.60 16.65 -10.96
C CYS A 175 2.82 16.53 -12.27
N TYR A 176 3.53 16.65 -13.38
CA TYR A 176 3.02 16.21 -14.67
C TYR A 176 3.04 14.69 -14.74
N THR A 177 1.86 14.08 -14.89
CA THR A 177 1.63 12.64 -14.88
C THR A 177 1.50 12.10 -16.29
N GLU A 178 2.25 11.05 -16.60
CA GLU A 178 2.16 10.32 -17.85
C GLU A 178 1.99 8.83 -17.56
N ILE A 179 1.26 8.13 -18.44
CA ILE A 179 1.23 6.66 -18.48
C ILE A 179 1.83 6.27 -19.83
N ILE A 180 2.98 5.60 -19.80
CA ILE A 180 3.79 5.31 -20.98
C ILE A 180 3.76 3.83 -21.30
N ASP A 181 3.53 3.48 -22.57
CA ASP A 181 3.72 2.12 -23.04
C ASP A 181 5.20 1.71 -22.89
N PRO A 182 5.52 0.63 -22.16
CA PRO A 182 6.90 0.24 -21.90
C PRO A 182 7.67 -0.19 -23.17
N ASN A 183 6.99 -0.60 -24.24
CA ASN A 183 7.59 -1.04 -25.49
C ASN A 183 7.75 0.11 -26.48
N THR A 184 6.66 0.84 -26.74
CA THR A 184 6.65 1.90 -27.77
C THR A 184 7.18 3.24 -27.25
N LYS A 185 7.27 3.39 -25.92
CA LYS A 185 7.62 4.64 -25.22
C LYS A 185 6.68 5.82 -25.52
N GLN A 186 5.49 5.54 -26.07
CA GLN A 186 4.47 6.55 -26.35
C GLN A 186 3.49 6.70 -25.17
N PRO A 187 2.90 7.89 -24.97
CA PRO A 187 1.82 8.09 -24.01
C PRO A 187 0.58 7.27 -24.35
N ILE A 188 -0.03 6.73 -23.30
CA ILE A 188 -1.33 6.05 -23.32
C ILE A 188 -2.36 7.04 -22.79
N TRP A 189 -3.42 7.26 -23.56
CA TRP A 189 -4.55 8.12 -23.17
C TRP A 189 -5.85 7.35 -23.09
N GLU A 190 -5.89 6.13 -23.62
CA GLU A 190 -7.09 5.30 -23.53
C GLU A 190 -7.32 4.87 -22.07
N PRO A 191 -8.54 5.07 -21.51
CA PRO A 191 -8.87 4.55 -20.19
C PRO A 191 -8.65 3.05 -20.07
N ASP A 192 -8.30 2.61 -18.86
CA ASP A 192 -8.06 1.23 -18.45
C ASP A 192 -6.91 0.49 -19.17
N LYS A 193 -6.26 1.11 -20.17
CA LYS A 193 -5.06 0.57 -20.81
C LYS A 193 -3.83 0.80 -19.92
N GLU A 194 -3.18 -0.30 -19.51
CA GLU A 194 -2.04 -0.26 -18.60
C GLU A 194 -0.75 0.23 -19.25
N GLY A 195 0.03 1.00 -18.50
CA GLY A 195 1.38 1.41 -18.83
C GLY A 195 2.18 1.76 -17.59
N VAL A 196 3.40 2.25 -17.77
CA VAL A 196 4.26 2.67 -16.66
C VAL A 196 3.99 4.12 -16.31
N LEU A 197 3.77 4.41 -15.03
CA LEU A 197 3.67 5.77 -14.53
C LEU A 197 5.02 6.48 -14.68
N VAL A 198 4.98 7.65 -15.29
CA VAL A 198 6.13 8.54 -15.46
C VAL A 198 5.75 9.92 -14.95
N TYR A 199 6.63 10.55 -14.19
CA TYR A 199 6.35 11.85 -13.58
C TYR A 199 7.45 12.87 -13.82
N THR A 200 7.05 14.12 -14.01
CA THR A 200 7.94 15.28 -13.92
C THR A 200 7.45 16.16 -12.77
N ASN A 201 8.26 16.40 -11.75
CA ASN A 201 7.89 17.35 -10.69
C ASN A 201 8.07 18.78 -11.22
N LEU A 202 7.02 19.61 -11.12
CA LEU A 202 6.97 20.91 -11.78
C LEU A 202 7.53 22.06 -10.93
N VAL A 203 7.76 21.84 -9.64
CA VAL A 203 8.07 22.91 -8.68
C VAL A 203 9.34 22.69 -7.88
N ARG A 204 9.93 21.49 -7.94
CA ARG A 204 11.17 21.14 -7.23
C ARG A 204 12.39 21.66 -7.98
N ARG A 205 13.28 22.34 -7.26
CA ARG A 205 14.49 23.01 -7.74
C ARG A 205 15.78 22.45 -7.14
N ALA A 206 15.75 21.96 -5.90
CA ALA A 206 16.93 21.43 -5.22
C ALA A 206 17.41 20.11 -5.83
N MET A 207 16.47 19.29 -6.30
CA MET A 207 16.72 18.03 -7.00
C MET A 207 15.59 17.84 -8.01
N PRO A 208 15.63 18.56 -9.16
CA PRO A 208 14.59 18.47 -10.18
C PRO A 208 14.62 17.07 -10.79
N ILE A 209 13.44 16.48 -10.98
CA ILE A 209 13.31 15.18 -11.62
C ILE A 209 12.33 15.31 -12.79
N ILE A 210 12.82 14.96 -13.98
CA ILE A 210 12.10 15.06 -15.24
C ILE A 210 11.93 13.66 -15.81
N ARG A 211 10.68 13.31 -16.15
CA ARG A 211 10.27 12.01 -16.69
C ARG A 211 10.82 10.82 -15.90
N PHE A 212 10.64 10.85 -14.58
CA PHE A 212 11.02 9.75 -13.70
C PHE A 212 10.27 8.47 -14.06
N TRP A 213 11.00 7.45 -14.48
CA TRP A 213 10.45 6.13 -14.78
C TRP A 213 10.23 5.37 -13.47
N THR A 214 8.99 5.35 -12.99
CA THR A 214 8.69 4.83 -11.64
C THR A 214 8.80 3.31 -11.52
N ASN A 215 8.75 2.60 -12.66
CA ASN A 215 8.41 1.18 -12.75
C ASN A 215 7.03 0.80 -12.19
N ASP A 216 6.21 1.74 -11.73
CA ASP A 216 4.88 1.44 -11.22
C ASP A 216 3.89 1.37 -12.39
N VAL A 217 2.99 0.39 -12.37
CA VAL A 217 2.02 0.18 -13.44
C VAL A 217 0.64 0.66 -13.02
N ALA A 218 0.04 1.47 -13.88
CA ALA A 218 -1.31 1.98 -13.72
C ALA A 218 -1.97 2.18 -15.08
N SER A 219 -3.22 2.61 -15.06
CA SER A 219 -3.97 3.05 -16.24
C SER A 219 -4.79 4.29 -15.89
N TRP A 220 -5.14 5.08 -16.89
CA TRP A 220 -6.09 6.17 -16.70
C TRP A 220 -7.45 5.58 -16.36
N LYS A 221 -8.06 6.08 -15.29
CA LYS A 221 -9.44 5.71 -14.94
C LYS A 221 -10.43 6.51 -15.79
N SER A 222 -10.26 7.83 -15.80
CA SER A 222 -11.18 8.75 -16.46
C SER A 222 -10.56 10.14 -16.56
N PHE A 223 -10.86 10.83 -17.66
CA PHE A 223 -10.60 12.26 -17.83
C PHE A 223 -11.85 13.10 -17.57
N GLU A 224 -12.99 12.47 -17.33
CA GLU A 224 -14.25 13.14 -17.05
C GLU A 224 -14.25 13.73 -15.63
N PRO A 225 -14.95 14.87 -15.44
CA PRO A 225 -15.18 15.46 -14.12
C PRO A 225 -15.66 14.42 -13.11
N CYS A 226 -15.02 14.40 -11.94
CA CYS A 226 -15.47 13.51 -10.87
C CYS A 226 -16.72 14.07 -10.19
N LYS A 227 -17.57 13.18 -9.66
CA LYS A 227 -18.75 13.55 -8.88
C LYS A 227 -18.42 14.34 -7.60
N CYS A 228 -17.18 14.31 -7.12
CA CYS A 228 -16.70 15.19 -6.04
C CYS A 228 -16.48 16.66 -6.46
N GLY A 229 -16.68 16.98 -7.75
CA GLY A 229 -16.52 18.33 -8.33
C GLY A 229 -15.11 18.65 -8.85
N ARG A 230 -14.11 17.79 -8.62
CA ARG A 230 -12.75 17.98 -9.18
C ARG A 230 -12.71 17.63 -10.66
N LEU A 231 -11.98 18.45 -11.41
CA LEU A 231 -11.78 18.30 -12.85
C LEU A 231 -10.45 17.61 -13.20
N THR A 232 -9.67 17.18 -12.20
CA THR A 232 -8.39 16.53 -12.47
C THR A 232 -8.61 15.10 -12.95
N PRO A 233 -7.82 14.63 -13.94
CA PRO A 233 -7.85 13.23 -14.35
C PRO A 233 -7.64 12.28 -13.19
N ARG A 234 -8.17 11.07 -13.33
CA ARG A 234 -8.06 10.02 -12.32
C ARG A 234 -7.32 8.83 -12.89
N ILE A 235 -6.48 8.21 -12.08
CA ILE A 235 -5.81 6.94 -12.40
C ILE A 235 -6.45 5.79 -11.60
N ASN A 236 -6.41 4.58 -12.14
CA ASN A 236 -6.73 3.39 -11.38
C ASN A 236 -5.70 3.18 -10.24
N PRO A 237 -6.06 2.48 -9.15
CA PRO A 237 -5.13 2.15 -8.07
C PRO A 237 -3.86 1.47 -8.59
N VAL A 238 -2.71 1.90 -8.07
CA VAL A 238 -1.40 1.35 -8.45
C VAL A 238 -1.19 0.05 -7.70
N SER A 239 -1.25 -1.07 -8.43
CA SER A 239 -1.30 -2.41 -7.82
C SER A 239 -0.05 -3.26 -8.06
N ARG A 240 0.87 -2.82 -8.92
CA ARG A 240 2.07 -3.57 -9.25
C ARG A 240 3.20 -2.70 -9.77
N ARG A 241 4.43 -3.16 -9.59
CA ARG A 241 5.61 -2.63 -10.30
C ARG A 241 6.07 -3.59 -11.40
N VAL A 242 6.75 -3.06 -12.40
CA VAL A 242 7.40 -3.81 -13.48
C VAL A 242 8.53 -4.67 -12.90
N ASP A 243 9.30 -4.13 -11.96
CA ASP A 243 10.45 -4.78 -11.31
C ASP A 243 10.08 -5.68 -10.12
N ASP A 244 8.90 -5.50 -9.50
CA ASP A 244 8.38 -6.39 -8.44
C ASP A 244 7.88 -7.75 -8.98
N THR A 245 8.03 -7.98 -10.28
CA THR A 245 7.64 -9.23 -10.93
C THR A 245 8.69 -10.31 -10.68
N ILE A 246 8.28 -11.41 -10.08
CA ILE A 246 9.15 -12.59 -9.97
C ILE A 246 8.74 -13.55 -11.07
N LYS A 247 9.66 -13.89 -11.97
CA LYS A 247 9.41 -14.93 -12.95
C LYS A 247 9.49 -16.29 -12.26
N ILE A 248 8.39 -17.01 -12.20
CA ILE A 248 8.29 -18.34 -11.56
C ILE A 248 7.73 -19.30 -12.60
N LYS A 249 8.49 -20.34 -12.94
CA LYS A 249 8.07 -21.34 -13.96
C LYS A 249 7.66 -20.71 -15.30
N GLY A 250 8.33 -19.63 -15.70
CA GLY A 250 8.04 -18.92 -16.94
C GLY A 250 6.89 -17.90 -16.87
N VAL A 251 6.13 -17.85 -15.77
CA VAL A 251 5.02 -16.92 -15.55
C VAL A 251 5.49 -15.72 -14.74
N ASN A 252 5.07 -14.52 -15.14
CA ASN A 252 5.28 -13.30 -14.37
C ASN A 252 4.34 -13.30 -13.15
N PHE A 253 4.91 -13.33 -11.95
CA PHE A 253 4.16 -13.42 -10.70
C PHE A 253 4.27 -12.12 -9.91
N TRP A 254 3.12 -11.55 -9.55
CA TRP A 254 3.03 -10.37 -8.69
C TRP A 254 2.59 -10.77 -7.29
N PRO A 255 3.32 -10.40 -6.23
CA PRO A 255 2.98 -10.81 -4.87
C PRO A 255 1.56 -10.41 -4.46
N ASP A 256 1.09 -9.22 -4.83
CA ASP A 256 -0.24 -8.72 -4.46
C ASP A 256 -1.39 -9.43 -5.18
N SER A 257 -1.12 -10.08 -6.30
CA SER A 257 -2.12 -10.86 -7.03
C SER A 257 -2.65 -12.06 -6.23
N VAL A 258 -1.91 -12.50 -5.21
CA VAL A 258 -2.33 -13.53 -4.25
C VAL A 258 -3.64 -13.14 -3.54
N TRP A 259 -3.86 -11.86 -3.24
CA TRP A 259 -5.10 -11.40 -2.61
C TRP A 259 -6.35 -11.70 -3.42
N ARG A 260 -6.27 -11.72 -4.76
CA ARG A 260 -7.39 -12.11 -5.62
C ARG A 260 -7.82 -13.56 -5.42
N VAL A 261 -6.90 -14.42 -4.98
CA VAL A 261 -7.16 -15.83 -4.69
C VAL A 261 -7.64 -16.02 -3.25
N LEU A 262 -7.01 -15.31 -2.30
CA LEU A 262 -7.29 -15.46 -0.87
C LEU A 262 -8.55 -14.71 -0.40
N GLY A 263 -8.84 -13.53 -0.98
CA GLY A 263 -9.89 -12.61 -0.53
C GLY A 263 -11.32 -13.13 -0.60
N GLY A 264 -11.53 -14.33 -1.16
CA GLY A 264 -12.81 -15.04 -1.19
C GLY A 264 -12.89 -16.29 -0.31
N GLN A 265 -11.92 -16.51 0.60
CA GLN A 265 -11.89 -17.67 1.49
C GLN A 265 -12.23 -17.25 2.93
N PRO A 266 -13.42 -17.61 3.45
CA PRO A 266 -13.83 -17.19 4.79
C PRO A 266 -12.93 -17.74 5.90
N GLU A 267 -12.20 -18.82 5.66
CA GLU A 267 -11.32 -19.51 6.62
C GLU A 267 -9.96 -18.85 6.82
N LEU A 268 -9.52 -17.97 5.90
CA LEU A 268 -8.15 -17.43 5.89
C LEU A 268 -8.05 -16.02 6.50
N SER A 269 -7.01 -15.75 7.29
CA SER A 269 -6.79 -14.43 7.91
C SER A 269 -6.40 -13.33 6.91
N GLY A 270 -6.06 -13.73 5.69
CA GLY A 270 -5.50 -12.87 4.65
C GLY A 270 -3.97 -12.78 4.72
N ARG A 271 -3.31 -13.27 5.78
CA ARG A 271 -1.84 -13.34 5.81
C ARG A 271 -1.31 -14.47 4.94
N TYR A 272 -0.23 -14.17 4.22
CA TYR A 272 0.46 -15.15 3.42
C TYR A 272 1.95 -14.87 3.28
N ARG A 273 2.67 -15.91 2.85
CA ARG A 273 4.05 -15.81 2.38
C ARG A 273 4.22 -16.57 1.09
N VAL A 274 4.91 -15.96 0.14
CA VAL A 274 5.34 -16.61 -1.10
C VAL A 274 6.79 -17.02 -0.91
N ILE A 275 7.07 -18.30 -1.07
CA ILE A 275 8.43 -18.84 -0.98
C ILE A 275 8.75 -19.47 -2.33
N VAL A 276 9.78 -18.95 -2.98
CA VAL A 276 10.28 -19.48 -4.25
C VAL A 276 11.64 -20.09 -3.98
N SER A 277 11.85 -21.34 -4.40
CA SER A 277 13.11 -22.06 -4.20
C SER A 277 13.44 -22.88 -5.43
N THR A 278 14.69 -23.38 -5.52
CA THR A 278 15.06 -24.36 -6.55
C THR A 278 15.10 -25.75 -5.91
N ARG A 279 14.27 -26.68 -6.39
CA ARG A 279 14.35 -28.11 -6.04
C ARG A 279 14.54 -28.90 -7.34
N GLU A 280 15.54 -29.78 -7.37
CA GLU A 280 15.85 -30.61 -8.55
C GLU A 280 15.95 -29.80 -9.87
N ASN A 281 16.65 -28.65 -9.83
CA ASN A 281 16.80 -27.71 -10.96
C ASN A 281 15.49 -27.12 -11.52
N LYS A 282 14.39 -27.21 -10.77
CA LYS A 282 13.10 -26.59 -11.13
C LYS A 282 12.70 -25.56 -10.08
N ASP A 283 12.02 -24.51 -10.53
CA ASP A 283 11.36 -23.56 -9.63
C ASP A 283 10.28 -24.31 -8.83
N HIS A 284 10.39 -24.24 -7.51
CA HIS A 284 9.42 -24.76 -6.57
C HIS A 284 8.73 -23.60 -5.85
N LEU A 285 7.41 -23.48 -6.05
CA LEU A 285 6.57 -22.44 -5.48
C LEU A 285 5.76 -22.99 -4.31
N LYS A 286 6.06 -22.45 -3.12
CA LYS A 286 5.32 -22.69 -1.89
C LYS A 286 4.57 -21.42 -1.48
N ILE A 287 3.28 -21.58 -1.18
CA ILE A 287 2.45 -20.51 -0.60
C ILE A 287 2.10 -20.93 0.83
N VAL A 288 2.51 -20.12 1.79
CA VAL A 288 2.12 -20.29 3.19
C VAL A 288 0.92 -19.37 3.43
N VAL A 289 -0.18 -19.90 3.95
CA VAL A 289 -1.38 -19.13 4.32
C VAL A 289 -1.73 -19.37 5.77
N GLU A 290 -2.35 -18.39 6.41
CA GLU A 290 -2.76 -18.46 7.80
C GLU A 290 -4.28 -18.51 7.93
N LEU A 291 -4.77 -19.37 8.82
CA LEU A 291 -6.19 -19.47 9.17
C LEU A 291 -6.65 -18.29 10.04
N LYS A 292 -7.94 -17.96 9.98
CA LYS A 292 -8.56 -17.06 10.96
C LYS A 292 -8.59 -17.68 12.35
N ASP A 293 -8.66 -16.81 13.35
CA ASP A 293 -8.95 -17.24 14.72
C ASP A 293 -10.31 -17.95 14.80
N LYS A 294 -10.41 -18.97 15.66
CA LYS A 294 -11.63 -19.75 15.91
C LYS A 294 -12.30 -20.29 14.64
N VAL A 295 -11.52 -20.61 13.60
CA VAL A 295 -12.06 -21.36 12.46
C VAL A 295 -12.55 -22.72 12.97
N GLY A 296 -13.74 -23.13 12.53
CA GLY A 296 -14.31 -24.43 12.90
C GLY A 296 -13.48 -25.60 12.37
N GLN A 297 -14.00 -26.82 12.46
CA GLN A 297 -13.34 -27.96 11.85
C GLN A 297 -13.30 -27.76 10.33
N ILE A 298 -12.10 -27.61 9.78
CA ILE A 298 -11.87 -27.43 8.36
C ILE A 298 -11.24 -28.68 7.76
N ASP A 299 -11.65 -29.01 6.54
CA ASP A 299 -10.92 -29.95 5.71
C ASP A 299 -9.75 -29.21 5.05
N ARG A 300 -8.56 -29.34 5.66
CA ARG A 300 -7.33 -28.69 5.19
C ARG A 300 -6.96 -29.13 3.79
N GLN A 301 -7.17 -30.40 3.45
CA GLN A 301 -6.82 -30.93 2.14
C GLN A 301 -7.72 -30.31 1.07
N LYS A 302 -9.03 -30.26 1.33
CA LYS A 302 -9.99 -29.57 0.45
C LYS A 302 -9.67 -28.08 0.25
N LEU A 303 -9.23 -27.39 1.31
CA LEU A 303 -8.82 -25.98 1.21
C LEU A 303 -7.55 -25.83 0.36
N VAL A 304 -6.54 -26.70 0.55
CA VAL A 304 -5.33 -26.73 -0.30
C VAL A 304 -5.71 -26.94 -1.77
N ASP A 305 -6.57 -27.91 -2.07
CA ASP A 305 -6.96 -28.24 -3.44
C ASP A 305 -7.77 -27.11 -4.09
N THR A 306 -8.65 -26.47 -3.32
CA THR A 306 -9.40 -25.28 -3.73
C THR A 306 -8.46 -24.12 -4.06
N LEU A 307 -7.49 -23.83 -3.18
CA LEU A 307 -6.52 -22.76 -3.39
C LEU A 307 -5.64 -23.05 -4.60
N LYS A 308 -5.08 -24.26 -4.73
CA LYS A 308 -4.28 -24.66 -5.90
C LYS A 308 -5.04 -24.49 -7.21
N SER A 309 -6.33 -24.85 -7.21
CA SER A 309 -7.21 -24.69 -8.37
C SER A 309 -7.44 -23.22 -8.72
N LYS A 310 -7.70 -22.36 -7.72
CA LYS A 310 -7.85 -20.92 -7.93
C LYS A 310 -6.55 -20.24 -8.36
N PHE A 311 -5.40 -20.60 -7.79
CA PHE A 311 -4.10 -20.10 -8.23
C PHE A 311 -3.84 -20.42 -9.71
N LYS A 312 -4.17 -21.63 -10.14
CA LYS A 312 -4.07 -22.03 -11.55
C LYS A 312 -5.06 -21.28 -12.44
N ALA A 313 -6.30 -21.07 -11.99
CA ALA A 313 -7.34 -20.43 -12.79
C ALA A 313 -7.20 -18.90 -12.89
N VAL A 314 -6.82 -18.25 -11.79
CA VAL A 314 -6.77 -16.77 -11.67
C VAL A 314 -5.39 -16.23 -12.04
N LEU A 315 -4.32 -16.91 -11.62
CA LEU A 315 -2.94 -16.45 -11.79
C LEU A 315 -2.14 -17.29 -12.78
N PHE A 316 -2.77 -18.29 -13.42
CA PHE A 316 -2.15 -19.18 -14.42
C PHE A 316 -0.87 -19.87 -13.94
N ILE A 317 -0.72 -20.03 -12.62
CA ILE A 317 0.49 -20.60 -12.01
C ILE A 317 0.17 -21.84 -11.19
N LYS A 318 0.98 -22.89 -11.39
CA LYS A 318 0.93 -24.10 -10.57
C LYS A 318 1.72 -23.89 -9.29
N VAL A 319 1.02 -23.86 -8.16
CA VAL A 319 1.60 -23.89 -6.81
C VAL A 319 1.92 -25.35 -6.45
N ASP A 320 3.17 -25.62 -6.04
CA ASP A 320 3.60 -26.99 -5.71
C ASP A 320 3.13 -27.38 -4.30
N GLU A 321 3.31 -26.46 -3.36
CA GLU A 321 3.05 -26.68 -1.94
C GLU A 321 2.20 -25.52 -1.39
N ILE A 322 1.12 -25.86 -0.68
CA ILE A 322 0.39 -24.89 0.13
C ILE A 322 0.48 -25.37 1.57
N GLU A 323 1.08 -24.55 2.43
CA GLU A 323 1.13 -24.80 3.86
C GLU A 323 0.07 -23.94 4.55
N ILE A 324 -0.77 -24.59 5.35
CA ILE A 324 -1.82 -23.92 6.13
C ILE A 324 -1.36 -23.89 7.58
N LEU A 325 -1.10 -22.68 8.08
CA LEU A 325 -0.72 -22.45 9.46
C LEU A 325 -1.92 -22.05 10.33
N HIS A 326 -1.78 -22.28 11.63
CA HIS A 326 -2.75 -21.81 12.61
C HIS A 326 -2.66 -20.29 12.77
N PHE A 327 -3.72 -19.67 13.27
CA PHE A 327 -3.79 -18.23 13.48
C PHE A 327 -2.64 -17.72 14.37
N GLY A 328 -1.93 -16.69 13.91
CA GLY A 328 -0.81 -16.06 14.62
C GLY A 328 0.57 -16.68 14.34
N ALA A 329 0.65 -17.70 13.48
CA ALA A 329 1.92 -18.35 13.14
C ALA A 329 2.76 -17.57 12.13
N LEU A 330 2.14 -16.75 11.26
CA LEU A 330 2.88 -15.85 10.39
C LEU A 330 3.16 -14.55 11.14
N GLU A 331 4.45 -14.22 11.30
CA GLU A 331 4.88 -12.94 11.86
C GLU A 331 4.24 -11.79 11.07
N ALA A 332 3.47 -10.97 11.80
CA ALA A 332 2.95 -9.72 11.30
C ALA A 332 4.06 -8.68 11.24
N ALA A 333 4.05 -7.84 10.21
CA ALA A 333 5.00 -6.75 10.11
C ALA A 333 4.40 -5.45 10.68
N GLU A 334 5.13 -4.80 11.60
CA GLU A 334 4.85 -3.42 12.05
C GLU A 334 5.37 -2.36 11.04
N HIS A 335 6.03 -2.83 9.98
CA HIS A 335 6.60 -2.06 8.89
C HIS A 335 6.19 -2.69 7.55
N LYS A 336 6.71 -2.16 6.43
CA LYS A 336 6.41 -2.68 5.09
C LYS A 336 6.64 -4.19 5.01
N GLU A 337 5.56 -4.94 4.74
CA GLU A 337 5.60 -6.40 4.77
C GLU A 337 6.36 -6.97 3.56
N LYS A 338 7.41 -7.77 3.81
CA LYS A 338 8.09 -8.56 2.75
C LYS A 338 7.35 -9.87 2.54
N ARG A 339 6.47 -9.91 1.55
CA ARG A 339 5.62 -11.08 1.27
C ARG A 339 6.28 -12.18 0.44
N VAL A 340 7.41 -11.89 -0.21
CA VAL A 340 8.14 -12.89 -1.00
C VAL A 340 9.55 -13.14 -0.50
N LEU A 341 9.87 -14.42 -0.34
CA LEU A 341 11.19 -14.95 -0.10
C LEU A 341 11.62 -15.73 -1.35
N ASP A 342 12.46 -15.10 -2.18
CA ASP A 342 13.10 -15.79 -3.31
C ASP A 342 14.45 -16.36 -2.87
N LEU A 343 14.45 -17.67 -2.60
CA LEU A 343 15.58 -18.47 -2.13
C LEU A 343 16.33 -19.15 -3.28
N ARG A 344 16.00 -18.85 -4.54
CA ARG A 344 16.76 -19.35 -5.69
C ARG A 344 18.16 -18.74 -5.66
N LYS A 345 19.17 -19.51 -6.08
CA LYS A 345 20.52 -18.95 -6.27
C LYS A 345 20.42 -17.84 -7.32
N LYS A 346 20.70 -16.60 -6.93
CA LYS A 346 20.89 -15.53 -7.92
C LYS A 346 22.07 -15.94 -8.79
N LYS A 347 21.86 -16.08 -10.10
CA LYS A 347 22.99 -16.09 -11.04
C LYS A 347 23.71 -14.77 -10.81
N GLU A 348 24.96 -14.83 -10.37
CA GLU A 348 25.83 -13.66 -10.41
C GLU A 348 25.84 -13.20 -11.86
N VAL A 349 25.30 -12.01 -12.11
CA VAL A 349 25.52 -11.33 -13.37
C VAL A 349 26.92 -10.79 -13.23
N GLU A 350 27.90 -11.46 -13.84
CA GLU A 350 29.22 -10.88 -14.08
C GLU A 350 29.01 -9.51 -14.72
N LYS A 351 29.58 -8.49 -14.09
CA LYS A 351 29.40 -7.07 -14.42
C LYS A 351 29.90 -6.71 -15.81
#